data_AF-A0A8C4QNS3-F1
#
_entry.id   AF-A0A8C4QNS3-F1
#
_cell.length_a   1.000
_cell.length_b   1.000
_cell.length_c   1.000
_cell.angle_alpha   90.00
_cell.angle_beta   90.00
_cell.angle_gamma   90.00
#
_symmetry.space_group_name_H-M   'P 1'
#
loop_
_entity.id
_entity.type
_entity.pdbx_description
1 polymer ?
#
loop_
_entity_poly.entity_id
_entity_poly.type
_entity_poly.pdbx_seq_one_letter_code
_entity_poly.pdbx_strand_id
1 'polypeptide(L)'
;MHKTLDMGYANRPWRVEAWRFLYGVYPCSSTARERSALQLEQRVTYQALKQKWHSLLPEYAKMCTRNVDGEFVFRSSTEGKLFKTSRNPVTDGFRSFNHPHQLIYSYALPTDVGYAQGMNDLLSRFLEVLDSEEEAYWCFCAYMARTSYNFTGDGMLHKIGEYLLLGLLHQLDHELFAHLNEEELGRMTFCHRWLLLSFQREFPHNEAIRLFEILSSHHLELTSLGADVPLM
;
A
#
# COMPACT_ATOMS: atom_id res chain seq x y z
N MET A 1 -12.67 -13.58 -17.29
CA MET A 1 -12.84 -12.41 -16.41
C MET A 1 -12.36 -11.07 -17.02
N HIS A 2 -11.64 -11.05 -18.14
CA HIS A 2 -11.07 -9.81 -18.71
C HIS A 2 -12.03 -8.79 -19.34
N LYS A 3 -13.30 -9.14 -19.63
CA LYS A 3 -14.20 -8.24 -20.39
C LYS A 3 -15.08 -7.32 -19.53
N THR A 4 -15.04 -7.42 -18.21
CA THR A 4 -16.00 -6.70 -17.34
C THR A 4 -15.41 -5.50 -16.61
N LEU A 5 -14.09 -5.29 -16.63
CA LEU A 5 -13.45 -4.16 -15.96
C LEU A 5 -13.51 -2.85 -16.76
N ASP A 6 -13.98 -2.90 -18.02
CA ASP A 6 -13.98 -1.72 -18.90
C ASP A 6 -15.31 -0.95 -18.94
N MET A 7 -16.36 -1.43 -18.26
CA MET A 7 -17.66 -0.75 -18.20
C MET A 7 -18.05 -0.39 -16.77
N GLY A 8 -17.77 0.85 -16.36
CA GLY A 8 -18.31 1.30 -15.08
C GLY A 8 -17.91 2.67 -14.53
N TYR A 9 -17.50 3.64 -15.34
CA TYR A 9 -17.02 4.97 -14.90
C TYR A 9 -17.91 5.77 -13.92
N ALA A 10 -19.10 5.29 -13.52
CA ALA A 10 -20.02 5.98 -12.62
C ALA A 10 -20.66 5.15 -11.49
N ASN A 11 -20.43 3.83 -11.36
CA ASN A 11 -21.05 3.06 -10.27
C ASN A 11 -20.06 2.78 -9.15
N ARG A 12 -19.92 3.75 -8.24
CA ARG A 12 -19.23 3.59 -6.94
C ARG A 12 -19.56 2.25 -6.23
N PRO A 13 -20.81 1.73 -6.25
CA PRO A 13 -21.12 0.48 -5.54
C PRO A 13 -20.41 -0.76 -6.05
N TRP A 14 -20.21 -0.93 -7.37
CA TRP A 14 -19.52 -2.11 -7.89
C TRP A 14 -18.02 -2.05 -7.59
N ARG A 15 -17.44 -0.84 -7.56
CA ARG A 15 -16.02 -0.65 -7.28
C ARG A 15 -15.69 -1.04 -5.86
N VAL A 16 -16.51 -0.60 -4.90
CA VAL A 16 -16.39 -0.98 -3.48
C VAL A 16 -16.37 -2.51 -3.35
N GLU A 17 -17.34 -3.19 -3.95
CA GLU A 17 -17.42 -4.65 -3.91
C GLU A 17 -16.21 -5.32 -4.59
N ALA A 18 -15.83 -4.84 -5.79
CA ALA A 18 -14.70 -5.38 -6.53
C ALA A 18 -13.39 -5.28 -5.75
N TRP A 19 -13.15 -4.17 -5.04
CA TRP A 19 -11.93 -3.96 -4.25
C TRP A 19 -11.80 -4.98 -3.11
N ARG A 20 -12.91 -5.41 -2.51
CA ARG A 20 -12.89 -6.48 -1.49
C ARG A 20 -12.32 -7.79 -2.04
N PHE A 21 -12.58 -8.10 -3.32
CA PHE A 21 -11.99 -9.25 -4.01
C PHE A 21 -10.57 -8.97 -4.50
N LEU A 22 -10.33 -7.86 -5.20
CA LEU A 22 -9.02 -7.51 -5.77
C LEU A 22 -7.91 -7.52 -4.72
N TYR A 23 -8.21 -6.99 -3.53
CA TYR A 23 -7.20 -6.87 -2.49
C TYR A 23 -7.19 -8.05 -1.51
N GLY A 24 -8.02 -9.07 -1.73
CA GLY A 24 -7.95 -10.35 -1.02
C GLY A 24 -8.67 -10.37 0.33
N VAL A 25 -9.58 -9.43 0.58
CA VAL A 25 -10.49 -9.49 1.73
C VAL A 25 -11.52 -10.60 1.55
N TYR A 26 -11.98 -10.80 0.32
CA TYR A 26 -12.89 -11.88 -0.05
C TYR A 26 -12.21 -12.88 -0.99
N PRO A 27 -12.16 -14.18 -0.61
CA PRO A 27 -11.78 -15.23 -1.54
C PRO A 27 -12.72 -15.26 -2.74
N CYS A 28 -12.18 -15.47 -3.95
CA CYS A 28 -12.98 -15.53 -5.18
C CYS A 28 -14.00 -16.69 -5.18
N SER A 29 -13.71 -17.76 -4.45
CA SER A 29 -14.59 -18.93 -4.30
C SER A 29 -15.62 -18.80 -3.19
N SER A 30 -15.59 -17.71 -2.40
CA SER A 30 -16.46 -17.54 -1.24
C SER A 30 -17.93 -17.39 -1.62
N THR A 31 -18.81 -17.84 -0.74
CA THR A 31 -20.26 -17.58 -0.79
C THR A 31 -20.60 -16.28 -0.08
N ALA A 32 -21.79 -15.72 -0.35
CA ALA A 32 -22.26 -14.50 0.33
C ALA A 32 -22.33 -14.68 1.87
N ARG A 33 -22.70 -15.87 2.34
CA ARG A 33 -22.77 -16.19 3.77
C ARG A 33 -21.39 -16.19 4.42
N GLU A 34 -20.40 -16.79 3.78
CA GLU A 34 -19.01 -16.78 4.27
C GLU A 34 -18.44 -15.36 4.30
N ARG A 35 -18.72 -14.55 3.26
CA ARG A 35 -18.30 -13.13 3.24
C ARG A 35 -18.91 -12.33 4.38
N SER A 36 -20.20 -12.52 4.69
CA SER A 36 -20.83 -11.85 5.83
C SER A 36 -20.21 -12.25 7.17
N ALA A 37 -19.84 -13.53 7.34
CA ALA A 37 -19.14 -14.00 8.54
C ALA A 37 -17.73 -13.39 8.65
N LEU A 38 -16.96 -13.41 7.56
CA LEU A 38 -15.63 -12.80 7.48
C LEU A 38 -15.67 -11.30 7.80
N GLN A 39 -16.64 -10.57 7.26
CA GLN A 39 -16.77 -9.14 7.51
C GLN A 39 -17.06 -8.84 9.00
N LEU A 40 -17.89 -9.67 9.64
CA LEU A 40 -18.16 -9.55 11.08
C LEU A 40 -16.90 -9.82 11.91
N GLU A 41 -16.18 -10.89 11.61
CA GLU A 41 -14.93 -11.26 12.28
C GLU A 41 -13.87 -10.16 12.13
N GLN A 42 -13.68 -9.67 10.90
CA GLN A 42 -12.77 -8.58 10.58
C GLN A 42 -13.12 -7.29 11.31
N ARG A 43 -14.40 -6.97 11.44
CA ARG A 43 -14.87 -5.80 12.19
C ARG A 43 -14.55 -5.92 13.67
N VAL A 44 -14.85 -7.07 14.29
CA VAL A 44 -14.55 -7.31 15.71
C VAL A 44 -13.04 -7.25 15.97
N THR A 45 -12.27 -7.92 15.12
CA THR A 45 -10.79 -7.94 15.21
C THR A 45 -10.22 -6.54 15.04
N TYR A 46 -10.70 -5.78 14.05
CA TYR A 46 -10.26 -4.40 13.83
C TYR A 46 -10.57 -3.51 15.02
N GLN A 47 -11.75 -3.63 15.63
CA GLN A 47 -12.11 -2.86 16.82
C GLN A 47 -11.23 -3.19 18.03
N ALA A 48 -10.92 -4.47 18.25
CA ALA A 48 -10.02 -4.89 19.31
C ALA A 48 -8.59 -4.38 19.09
N LEU A 49 -8.09 -4.48 17.85
CA LEU A 49 -6.82 -3.86 17.44
C LEU A 49 -6.86 -2.37 17.73
N LYS A 50 -7.93 -1.67 17.31
CA LYS A 50 -8.18 -0.25 17.57
C LYS A 50 -8.00 0.16 19.00
N GLN A 51 -8.68 -0.53 19.91
CA GLN A 51 -8.55 -0.25 21.33
C GLN A 51 -7.12 -0.53 21.84
N LYS A 52 -6.51 -1.64 21.42
CA LYS A 52 -5.16 -2.01 21.82
C LYS A 52 -4.14 -0.96 21.38
N TRP A 53 -4.09 -0.56 20.11
CA TRP A 53 -3.09 0.42 19.67
C TRP A 53 -3.37 1.81 20.26
N HIS A 54 -4.63 2.22 20.39
CA HIS A 54 -4.96 3.46 21.12
C HIS A 54 -4.38 3.49 22.55
N SER A 55 -4.32 2.34 23.23
CA SER A 55 -3.72 2.25 24.57
C SER A 55 -2.19 2.32 24.59
N LEU A 56 -1.52 1.83 23.53
CA LEU A 56 -0.06 1.80 23.42
C LEU A 56 0.51 3.10 22.82
N LEU A 57 -0.31 3.88 22.12
CA LEU A 57 0.07 5.13 21.45
C LEU A 57 0.86 6.12 22.33
N PRO A 58 0.48 6.39 23.61
CA PRO A 58 1.24 7.33 24.45
C PRO A 58 2.67 6.88 24.71
N GLU A 59 2.92 5.57 24.73
CA GLU A 59 4.25 5.00 24.91
C GLU A 59 5.06 5.14 23.63
N TYR A 60 4.48 4.80 22.48
CA TYR A 60 5.12 5.01 21.17
C TYR A 60 5.40 6.48 20.86
N ALA A 61 4.52 7.38 21.27
CA ALA A 61 4.71 8.82 21.08
C ALA A 61 5.93 9.35 21.86
N LYS A 62 6.30 8.72 23.00
CA LYS A 62 7.55 9.03 23.72
C LYS A 62 8.80 8.52 22.99
N MET A 63 8.66 7.51 22.15
CA MET A 63 9.74 6.99 21.29
C MET A 63 9.92 7.82 20.02
N CYS A 64 9.10 8.86 19.83
CA CYS A 64 9.20 9.80 18.73
C CYS A 64 10.34 10.80 18.97
N THR A 65 11.37 10.73 18.14
CA THR A 65 12.51 11.67 18.10
C THR A 65 12.33 12.70 16.99
N ARG A 66 13.14 13.77 16.94
CA ARG A 66 13.19 14.64 15.76
C ARG A 66 14.43 14.33 14.93
N ASN A 67 14.29 14.34 13.61
CA ASN A 67 15.45 14.30 12.71
C ASN A 67 16.10 15.69 12.57
N VAL A 68 17.22 15.73 11.83
CA VAL A 68 17.97 16.95 11.51
C VAL A 68 17.12 18.00 10.77
N ASP A 69 16.09 17.56 10.05
CA ASP A 69 15.15 18.42 9.31
C ASP A 69 13.99 18.92 10.20
N GLY A 70 13.97 18.57 11.49
CA GLY A 70 12.94 18.96 12.46
C GLY A 70 11.65 18.13 12.38
N GLU A 71 11.59 17.11 11.54
CA GLU A 71 10.47 16.18 11.40
C GLU A 71 10.45 15.18 12.56
N PHE A 72 9.26 14.82 12.99
CA PHE A 72 9.02 13.80 14.01
C PHE A 72 9.19 12.40 13.43
N VAL A 73 9.93 11.57 14.15
CA VAL A 73 10.41 10.27 13.73
C VAL A 73 10.24 9.21 14.78
N PHE A 74 9.54 8.14 14.41
CA PHE A 74 9.34 6.95 15.23
C PHE A 74 10.28 5.86 14.73
N ARG A 75 10.98 5.19 15.65
CA ARG A 75 11.75 3.98 15.36
C ARG A 75 10.88 2.75 15.65
N SER A 76 10.63 1.92 14.63
CA SER A 76 10.15 0.55 14.86
C SER A 76 11.27 -0.32 15.43
N SER A 77 10.93 -1.33 16.24
CA SER A 77 11.89 -2.18 16.99
C SER A 77 12.78 -3.04 16.11
N THR A 78 12.44 -3.19 14.83
CA THR A 78 13.15 -4.06 13.91
C THR A 78 13.73 -3.18 12.79
N GLU A 79 15.05 -2.96 12.85
CA GLU A 79 15.87 -2.28 11.83
C GLU A 79 15.62 -0.79 11.58
N GLY A 80 15.43 0.03 12.61
CA GLY A 80 15.70 1.48 12.50
C GLY A 80 14.91 2.22 11.41
N LYS A 81 13.75 1.70 11.00
CA LYS A 81 12.88 2.34 9.99
C LYS A 81 12.19 3.54 10.62
N LEU A 82 12.45 4.70 10.01
CA LEU A 82 12.11 6.03 10.50
C LEU A 82 10.75 6.42 9.93
N PHE A 83 9.74 6.54 10.77
CA PHE A 83 8.54 7.31 10.41
C PHE A 83 8.93 8.77 10.22
N LYS A 84 8.32 9.51 9.30
CA LYS A 84 8.54 10.96 9.18
C LYS A 84 7.19 11.66 9.12
N THR A 85 6.96 12.59 10.03
CA THR A 85 5.81 13.49 10.00
C THR A 85 6.25 14.89 10.40
N SER A 86 5.67 15.89 9.76
CA SER A 86 5.82 17.28 10.18
C SER A 86 4.98 17.65 11.41
N ARG A 87 4.06 16.77 11.87
CA ARG A 87 3.14 17.04 12.99
C ARG A 87 3.48 16.27 14.25
N ASN A 88 3.42 16.93 15.40
CA ASN A 88 3.79 16.33 16.68
C ASN A 88 2.68 15.39 17.21
N PRO A 89 2.90 14.08 17.30
CA PRO A 89 1.92 13.12 17.80
C PRO A 89 1.59 13.31 19.29
N VAL A 90 2.53 13.88 20.05
CA VAL A 90 2.44 14.08 21.51
C VAL A 90 1.66 15.36 21.85
N THR A 91 1.87 16.45 21.09
CA THR A 91 1.28 17.77 21.43
C THR A 91 0.01 18.13 20.66
N ASP A 92 -0.19 17.62 19.45
CA ASP A 92 -1.38 18.01 18.65
C ASP A 92 -2.66 17.31 19.09
N GLY A 93 -2.55 16.30 19.96
CA GLY A 93 -3.67 15.46 20.37
C GLY A 93 -4.21 14.63 19.20
N PHE A 94 -4.51 13.36 19.45
CA PHE A 94 -4.90 12.43 18.37
C PHE A 94 -6.24 12.76 17.67
N ARG A 95 -7.06 13.65 18.23
CA ARG A 95 -8.25 14.19 17.55
C ARG A 95 -7.91 15.08 16.34
N SER A 96 -6.66 15.57 16.26
CA SER A 96 -6.15 16.40 15.16
C SER A 96 -5.47 15.58 14.05
N PHE A 97 -5.20 14.29 14.30
CA PHE A 97 -4.69 13.39 13.25
C PHE A 97 -5.85 12.85 12.42
N ASN A 98 -5.84 13.17 11.13
CA ASN A 98 -6.81 12.63 10.17
C ASN A 98 -6.80 11.09 10.23
N HIS A 99 -7.98 10.51 10.04
CA HIS A 99 -8.28 9.07 10.01
C HIS A 99 -7.25 8.17 9.28
N PRO A 100 -6.61 8.57 8.16
CA PRO A 100 -5.58 7.75 7.50
C PRO A 100 -4.32 7.51 8.35
N HIS A 101 -3.90 8.48 9.17
CA HIS A 101 -2.70 8.33 9.99
C HIS A 101 -2.89 7.26 11.07
N GLN A 102 -4.08 7.22 11.66
CA GLN A 102 -4.48 6.24 12.67
C GLN A 102 -4.37 4.79 12.16
N LEU A 103 -4.89 4.56 10.96
CA LEU A 103 -4.82 3.27 10.28
C LEU A 103 -3.39 2.84 9.93
N ILE A 104 -2.55 3.79 9.49
CA ILE A 104 -1.14 3.52 9.25
C ILE A 104 -0.42 3.05 10.50
N TYR A 105 -0.65 3.70 11.65
CA TYR A 105 -0.04 3.26 12.91
C TYR A 105 -0.52 1.86 13.30
N SER A 106 -1.79 1.56 13.04
CA SER A 106 -2.38 0.22 13.27
C SER A 106 -1.70 -0.88 12.47
N TYR A 107 -1.16 -0.55 11.29
CA TYR A 107 -0.38 -1.48 10.45
C TYR A 107 1.12 -1.48 10.79
N ALA A 108 1.71 -0.31 10.96
CA ALA A 108 3.16 -0.14 11.04
C ALA A 108 3.76 -0.56 12.40
N LEU A 109 3.04 -0.35 13.50
CA LEU A 109 3.56 -0.64 14.84
C LEU A 109 3.70 -2.16 15.12
N PRO A 110 2.76 -3.02 14.71
CA PRO A 110 2.88 -4.46 14.96
C PRO A 110 3.75 -5.21 13.93
N THR A 111 4.19 -4.56 12.84
CA THR A 111 4.87 -5.23 11.72
C THR A 111 6.34 -4.86 11.64
N ASP A 112 7.20 -5.81 11.26
CA ASP A 112 8.63 -5.57 11.01
C ASP A 112 8.89 -4.71 9.74
N VAL A 113 7.85 -4.52 8.93
CA VAL A 113 7.86 -3.60 7.79
C VAL A 113 7.96 -2.15 8.28
N GLY A 114 7.29 -1.82 9.38
CA GLY A 114 7.18 -0.45 9.87
C GLY A 114 6.39 0.44 8.91
N TYR A 115 6.62 1.76 9.00
CA TYR A 115 6.08 2.73 8.06
C TYR A 115 7.17 3.22 7.13
N ALA A 116 6.83 3.29 5.84
CA ALA A 116 7.61 3.98 4.84
C ALA A 116 6.79 5.13 4.22
N GLN A 117 7.48 6.22 3.89
CA GLN A 117 6.86 7.36 3.23
C GLN A 117 6.19 6.91 1.92
N GLY A 118 4.95 7.34 1.69
CA GLY A 118 4.14 6.93 0.54
C GLY A 118 3.10 5.86 0.85
N MET A 119 3.25 5.09 1.95
CA MET A 119 2.19 4.18 2.41
C MET A 119 0.87 4.93 2.70
N ASN A 120 0.96 6.19 3.16
CA ASN A 120 -0.19 7.05 3.39
C ASN A 120 -0.91 7.44 2.10
N ASP A 121 -0.15 7.67 1.02
CA ASP A 121 -0.72 7.99 -0.28
C ASP A 121 -1.52 6.79 -0.79
N LEU A 122 -0.99 5.56 -0.63
CA LEU A 122 -1.72 4.34 -0.99
C LEU A 122 -2.94 4.09 -0.10
N LEU A 123 -2.81 4.18 1.22
CA LEU A 123 -3.94 4.00 2.13
C LEU A 123 -5.09 4.98 1.83
N SER A 124 -4.77 6.21 1.44
CA SER A 124 -5.78 7.20 1.08
C SER A 124 -6.69 6.73 -0.07
N ARG A 125 -6.17 5.96 -1.03
CA ARG A 125 -6.95 5.38 -2.14
C ARG A 125 -7.94 4.34 -1.65
N PHE A 126 -7.55 3.51 -0.69
CA PHE A 126 -8.46 2.55 -0.06
C PHE A 126 -9.59 3.25 0.70
N LEU A 127 -9.27 4.28 1.47
CA LEU A 127 -10.26 5.06 2.22
C LEU A 127 -11.20 5.88 1.34
N GLU A 128 -10.74 6.25 0.14
CA GLU A 128 -11.54 6.98 -0.83
C GLU A 128 -12.54 6.07 -1.56
N VAL A 129 -12.13 4.84 -1.86
CA VAL A 129 -12.97 3.88 -2.57
C VAL A 129 -13.88 3.10 -1.63
N LEU A 130 -13.38 2.65 -0.49
CA LEU A 130 -14.11 1.81 0.46
C LEU A 130 -14.86 2.70 1.47
N ASP A 131 -16.12 2.38 1.72
CA ASP A 131 -16.99 3.18 2.59
C ASP A 131 -16.75 2.94 4.09
N SER A 132 -15.81 2.07 4.43
CA SER A 132 -15.54 1.59 5.78
C SER A 132 -14.04 1.66 6.11
N GLU A 133 -13.75 2.14 7.31
CA GLU A 133 -12.41 2.15 7.90
C GLU A 133 -11.82 0.74 8.02
N GLU A 134 -12.61 -0.23 8.52
CA GLU A 134 -12.13 -1.59 8.72
C GLU A 134 -11.83 -2.29 7.39
N GLU A 135 -12.65 -2.07 6.37
CA GLU A 135 -12.42 -2.66 5.05
C GLU A 135 -11.19 -2.06 4.39
N ALA A 136 -11.00 -0.74 4.50
CA ALA A 136 -9.80 -0.07 4.02
C ALA A 136 -8.54 -0.58 4.72
N TYR A 137 -8.60 -0.81 6.04
CA TYR A 137 -7.51 -1.42 6.80
C TYR A 137 -7.13 -2.79 6.24
N TRP A 138 -8.10 -3.71 6.15
CA TRP A 138 -7.81 -5.08 5.73
C TRP A 138 -7.36 -5.18 4.28
N CYS A 139 -7.97 -4.41 3.37
CA CYS A 139 -7.51 -4.32 1.98
C CYS A 139 -6.07 -3.78 1.89
N PHE A 140 -5.76 -2.73 2.66
CA PHE A 140 -4.42 -2.15 2.72
C PHE A 140 -3.40 -3.15 3.30
N CYS A 141 -3.72 -3.82 4.41
CA CYS A 141 -2.86 -4.85 5.00
C CYS A 141 -2.55 -5.97 4.01
N ALA A 142 -3.57 -6.45 3.30
CA ALA A 142 -3.41 -7.50 2.30
C ALA A 142 -2.58 -7.03 1.10
N TYR A 143 -2.77 -5.79 0.64
CA TYR A 143 -1.92 -5.16 -0.37
C TYR A 143 -0.46 -5.09 0.10
N MET A 144 -0.23 -4.58 1.31
CA MET A 144 1.11 -4.43 1.88
C MET A 144 1.80 -5.76 2.17
N ALA A 145 1.06 -6.82 2.50
CA ALA A 145 1.63 -8.16 2.65
C ALA A 145 2.33 -8.63 1.36
N ARG A 146 1.90 -8.14 0.19
CA ARG A 146 2.47 -8.46 -1.12
C ARG A 146 3.53 -7.46 -1.58
N THR A 147 3.34 -6.17 -1.25
CA THR A 147 4.18 -5.10 -1.80
C THR A 147 5.16 -4.48 -0.81
N SER A 148 5.14 -4.87 0.46
CA SER A 148 5.98 -4.29 1.51
C SER A 148 7.48 -4.35 1.20
N TYR A 149 7.94 -5.39 0.49
CA TYR A 149 9.32 -5.47 0.03
C TYR A 149 9.72 -4.28 -0.86
N ASN A 150 8.81 -3.76 -1.69
CA ASN A 150 9.07 -2.58 -2.52
C ASN A 150 9.28 -1.30 -1.70
N PHE A 151 8.96 -1.30 -0.40
CA PHE A 151 9.19 -0.17 0.48
C PHE A 151 10.54 -0.25 1.21
N THR A 152 11.36 -1.26 0.93
CA THR A 152 12.73 -1.38 1.42
C THR A 152 13.73 -0.84 0.39
N GLY A 153 14.93 -0.49 0.83
CA GLY A 153 16.01 -0.10 -0.06
C GLY A 153 16.32 -1.20 -1.08
N ASP A 154 16.42 -2.44 -0.64
CA ASP A 154 16.69 -3.60 -1.50
C ASP A 154 15.59 -3.83 -2.54
N GLY A 155 14.31 -3.71 -2.16
CA GLY A 155 13.21 -3.90 -3.11
C GLY A 155 13.16 -2.82 -4.18
N MET A 156 13.47 -1.57 -3.83
CA MET A 156 13.57 -0.50 -4.81
C MET A 156 14.81 -0.63 -5.70
N LEU A 157 15.94 -1.07 -5.15
CA LEU A 157 17.13 -1.40 -5.94
C LEU A 157 16.84 -2.53 -6.92
N HIS A 158 16.07 -3.55 -6.52
CA HIS A 158 15.66 -4.63 -7.42
C HIS A 158 14.74 -4.14 -8.54
N LYS A 159 13.74 -3.30 -8.24
CA LYS A 159 12.80 -2.74 -9.22
C LYS A 159 13.46 -1.81 -10.24
N ILE A 160 14.32 -0.91 -9.77
CA ILE A 160 14.98 0.09 -10.62
C ILE A 160 16.22 -0.50 -11.31
N GLY A 161 16.92 -1.40 -10.62
CA GLY A 161 18.24 -1.88 -11.00
C GLY A 161 18.30 -2.56 -12.36
N GLU A 162 19.52 -2.94 -12.73
CA GLU A 162 19.91 -3.46 -14.05
C GLU A 162 19.02 -4.59 -14.58
N TYR A 163 18.31 -5.32 -13.70
CA TYR A 163 17.53 -6.49 -14.05
C TYR A 163 16.08 -6.22 -14.47
N LEU A 164 15.45 -5.11 -14.04
CA LEU A 164 14.05 -4.82 -14.40
C LEU A 164 13.92 -3.58 -15.27
N LEU A 165 13.91 -2.38 -14.69
CA LEU A 165 13.63 -1.16 -15.46
C LEU A 165 14.79 -0.82 -16.39
N LEU A 166 16.02 -0.81 -15.86
CA LEU A 166 17.22 -0.50 -16.66
C LEU A 166 17.44 -1.55 -17.75
N GLY A 167 17.22 -2.83 -17.44
CA GLY A 167 17.31 -3.92 -18.42
C GLY A 167 16.28 -3.79 -19.54
N LEU A 168 15.03 -3.47 -19.21
CA LEU A 168 13.98 -3.21 -20.20
C LEU A 168 14.29 -1.98 -21.04
N LEU A 169 14.75 -0.89 -20.43
CA LEU A 169 15.09 0.33 -21.15
C LEU A 169 16.24 0.07 -22.14
N HIS A 170 17.28 -0.64 -21.71
CA HIS A 170 18.41 -1.01 -22.57
C HIS A 170 17.95 -1.85 -23.78
N GLN A 171 16.98 -2.75 -23.59
CA GLN A 171 16.44 -3.57 -24.70
C GLN A 171 15.49 -2.80 -25.63
N LEU A 172 14.72 -1.85 -25.10
CA LEU A 172 13.70 -1.12 -25.85
C LEU A 172 14.28 0.10 -26.59
N ASP A 173 15.20 0.82 -25.94
CA ASP A 173 15.78 2.05 -26.45
C ASP A 173 17.19 2.25 -25.89
N HIS A 174 18.18 1.68 -26.60
CA HIS A 174 19.59 1.78 -26.23
C HIS A 174 20.10 3.23 -26.29
N GLU A 175 19.59 4.06 -27.20
CA GLU A 175 20.03 5.46 -27.33
C GLU A 175 19.62 6.25 -26.09
N LEU A 176 18.39 6.10 -25.63
CA LEU A 176 17.92 6.71 -24.39
C LEU A 176 18.67 6.19 -23.17
N PHE A 177 18.94 4.88 -23.11
CA PHE A 177 19.73 4.28 -22.02
C PHE A 177 21.14 4.87 -21.96
N ALA A 178 21.84 4.98 -23.09
CA ALA A 178 23.18 5.56 -23.16
C ALA A 178 23.16 7.03 -22.73
N HIS A 179 22.21 7.82 -23.25
CA HIS A 179 22.06 9.22 -22.91
C HIS A 179 21.82 9.45 -21.40
N LEU A 180 20.95 8.65 -20.76
CA LEU A 180 20.74 8.75 -19.32
C LEU A 180 22.01 8.42 -18.51
N ASN A 181 22.85 7.49 -18.99
CA ASN A 181 24.12 7.20 -18.32
C ASN A 181 25.13 8.33 -18.49
N GLU A 182 25.20 8.96 -19.67
CA GLU A 182 26.06 10.12 -19.94
C GLU A 182 25.69 11.32 -19.05
N GLU A 183 24.39 11.53 -18.81
CA GLU A 183 23.87 12.62 -17.96
C GLU A 183 23.86 12.29 -16.45
N GLU A 184 24.55 11.22 -16.01
CA GLU A 184 24.55 10.74 -14.62
C GLU A 184 23.16 10.37 -14.04
N LEU A 185 22.17 10.18 -14.92
CA LEU A 185 20.79 9.79 -14.62
C LEU A 185 20.55 8.26 -14.72
N GLY A 186 21.59 7.48 -15.02
CA GLY A 186 21.53 6.03 -15.19
C GLY A 186 21.02 5.24 -13.98
N ARG A 187 21.01 5.84 -12.78
CA ARG A 187 20.38 5.24 -11.59
C ARG A 187 18.86 5.38 -11.54
N MET A 188 18.26 6.15 -12.45
CA MET A 188 16.81 6.37 -12.57
C MET A 188 16.09 6.68 -11.26
N THR A 189 16.75 7.37 -10.31
CA THR A 189 16.18 7.68 -8.99
C THR A 189 14.92 8.56 -9.10
N PHE A 190 14.78 9.32 -10.19
CA PHE A 190 13.55 10.07 -10.49
C PHE A 190 12.31 9.17 -10.68
N CYS A 191 12.48 7.91 -11.09
CA CYS A 191 11.39 6.94 -11.21
C CYS A 191 10.98 6.32 -9.86
N HIS A 192 11.73 6.56 -8.78
CA HIS A 192 11.48 5.93 -7.48
C HIS A 192 10.04 6.15 -6.99
N ARG A 193 9.57 7.40 -7.03
CA ARG A 193 8.20 7.74 -6.60
C ARG A 193 7.15 7.05 -7.47
N TRP A 194 7.40 6.97 -8.77
CA TRP A 194 6.48 6.35 -9.72
C TRP A 194 6.27 4.88 -9.42
N LEU A 195 7.37 4.13 -9.25
CA LEU A 195 7.33 2.69 -9.00
C LEU A 195 6.88 2.32 -7.58
N LEU A 196 7.24 3.14 -6.59
CA LEU A 196 6.85 2.95 -5.19
C LEU A 196 5.35 3.15 -5.01
N LEU A 197 4.81 4.20 -5.63
CA LEU A 197 3.40 4.57 -5.53
C LEU A 197 2.55 4.02 -6.67
N SER A 198 3.04 3.11 -7.51
CA SER A 198 2.29 2.61 -8.67
C SER A 198 1.63 3.73 -9.48
N PHE A 199 2.41 4.80 -9.73
CA PHE A 199 2.04 6.02 -10.46
C PHE A 199 0.85 6.81 -9.90
N GLN A 200 0.42 6.57 -8.65
CA GLN A 200 -0.76 7.21 -8.06
C GLN A 200 -0.71 8.74 -7.96
N ARG A 201 0.45 9.36 -8.18
CA ARG A 201 0.67 10.80 -8.16
C ARG A 201 0.92 11.43 -9.54
N GLU A 202 1.08 10.60 -10.57
CA GLU A 202 1.44 11.07 -11.91
C GLU A 202 0.21 11.20 -12.83
N PHE A 203 -0.91 10.58 -12.44
CA PHE A 203 -2.16 10.60 -13.19
C PHE A 203 -3.27 11.35 -12.45
N PRO A 204 -4.26 11.91 -13.19
CA PRO A 204 -5.50 12.40 -12.61
C PRO A 204 -6.15 11.33 -11.73
N HIS A 205 -6.85 11.76 -10.69
CA HIS A 205 -7.37 10.88 -9.64
C HIS A 205 -8.07 9.61 -10.18
N ASN A 206 -9.01 9.77 -11.12
CA ASN A 206 -9.78 8.65 -11.65
C ASN A 206 -8.93 7.66 -12.46
N GLU A 207 -7.93 8.16 -13.19
CA GLU A 207 -7.00 7.34 -13.97
C GLU A 207 -6.03 6.62 -13.05
N ALA A 208 -5.57 7.28 -11.99
CA ALA A 208 -4.74 6.68 -10.95
C ALA A 208 -5.47 5.48 -10.30
N ILE A 209 -6.74 5.64 -9.89
CA ILE A 209 -7.55 4.54 -9.35
C ILE A 209 -7.67 3.38 -10.33
N ARG A 210 -7.98 3.66 -11.61
CA ARG A 210 -8.07 2.63 -12.65
C ARG A 210 -6.75 1.89 -12.85
N LEU A 211 -5.65 2.63 -12.95
CA LEU A 211 -4.32 2.03 -13.08
C LEU A 211 -4.00 1.15 -11.87
N PHE A 212 -4.40 1.57 -10.67
CA PHE A 212 -4.22 0.79 -9.46
C PHE A 212 -5.01 -0.53 -9.49
N GLU A 213 -6.25 -0.48 -9.97
CA GLU A 213 -7.10 -1.67 -10.17
C GLU A 213 -6.46 -2.64 -11.18
N ILE A 214 -5.97 -2.13 -12.32
CA ILE A 214 -5.34 -2.94 -13.38
C ILE A 214 -4.05 -3.60 -12.87
N LEU A 215 -3.18 -2.84 -12.20
CA LEU A 215 -1.94 -3.38 -11.64
C LEU A 215 -2.23 -4.42 -10.55
N SER A 216 -3.34 -4.26 -9.82
CA SER A 216 -3.75 -5.20 -8.78
C SER A 216 -4.45 -6.43 -9.35
N SER A 217 -5.13 -6.34 -10.50
CA SER A 217 -5.89 -7.45 -11.10
C SER A 217 -5.02 -8.58 -11.65
N HIS A 218 -3.80 -8.28 -12.11
CA HIS A 218 -2.86 -9.33 -12.56
C HIS A 218 -2.57 -10.38 -11.48
N HIS A 219 -2.73 -10.02 -10.22
CA HIS A 219 -2.55 -10.93 -9.08
C HIS A 219 -3.73 -11.88 -8.87
N LEU A 220 -4.94 -11.51 -9.29
CA LEU A 220 -6.10 -12.41 -9.27
C LEU A 220 -5.92 -13.58 -10.23
N GLU A 221 -5.30 -13.34 -11.39
CA GLU A 221 -4.99 -14.39 -12.37
C GLU A 221 -4.01 -15.41 -11.79
N LEU A 222 -2.91 -14.94 -11.17
CA LEU A 222 -1.92 -15.83 -10.53
C LEU A 222 -2.50 -16.64 -9.36
N THR A 223 -3.36 -16.04 -8.55
CA THR A 223 -4.02 -16.72 -7.41
C THR A 223 -5.08 -17.72 -7.89
N SER A 224 -5.78 -17.41 -8.99
CA SER A 224 -6.73 -18.35 -9.62
C SER A 224 -6.03 -19.56 -10.24
N LEU A 225 -4.86 -19.38 -10.85
CA LEU A 225 -4.07 -20.45 -11.43
C LEU A 225 -3.45 -21.39 -10.38
N GLY A 226 -3.15 -20.87 -9.18
CA GLY A 226 -2.67 -21.68 -8.05
C GLY A 226 -3.77 -22.51 -7.35
N ALA A 227 -5.04 -22.17 -7.53
CA ALA A 227 -6.18 -22.91 -6.98
C ALA A 227 -6.60 -24.12 -7.85
N ASP A 228 -6.10 -24.19 -9.10
CA ASP A 228 -6.39 -25.26 -10.07
C ASP A 228 -5.36 -26.40 -10.05
N VAL A 229 -4.41 -26.42 -9.10
CA VAL A 229 -3.51 -27.56 -8.89
C VAL A 229 -4.13 -28.48 -7.84
N PRO A 230 -4.68 -29.65 -8.21
CA PRO A 230 -5.09 -30.63 -7.22
C PRO A 230 -3.82 -31.10 -6.51
N LEU A 231 -3.86 -31.12 -5.17
CA LEU A 231 -2.85 -31.81 -4.37
C LEU A 231 -2.76 -33.27 -4.88
N MET A 232 -1.68 -33.59 -5.60
CA MET A 232 -1.24 -34.97 -5.85
C MET A 232 -0.38 -35.45 -4.69
#